data_AF-T0TT18-F1
#
_entry.id   AF-T0TT18-F1
#
_cell.length_a   1.000
_cell.length_b   1.000
_cell.length_c   1.000
_cell.angle_alpha   90.00
_cell.angle_beta   90.00
_cell.angle_gamma   90.00
#
_symmetry.space_group_name_H-M   'P 1'
#
loop_
_entity.id
_entity.type
_entity.pdbx_description
1 polymer ?
#
loop_
_entity_poly.entity_id
_entity_poly.type
_entity_poly.pdbx_seq_one_letter_code
_entity_poly.pdbx_strand_id
1 'polypeptide(L)'
;MGPNWLIVALNNYLFYHANPKDLTVGLSEVNFLPYWVFWMGLAIWLLLIILGKRFNQQFILIYRGQFHFMVSFIIWLLIELNLFLMNLLYGLVGYVGMFVFEGLILFTIIYMIRDKSTSLLNLLYGGTEIESPTDRVFNRVFRFIVKYGGIVVALWIIFRTIFSDSIRNADSLIGGLSVLFLFLVCNILIAAFEIYFMFPYMLQAYYKWKYPEEYRDWEGKSAEKWYGKKHKGKFK
;
A
#
# COMPACT_ATOMS: atom_id res chain seq x y z
N MET A 1 -14.38 -10.01 -10.30
CA MET A 1 -14.49 -8.84 -9.41
C MET A 1 -13.64 -9.12 -8.18
N GLY A 2 -12.69 -8.23 -7.84
CA GLY A 2 -11.74 -8.42 -6.74
C GLY A 2 -12.18 -7.73 -5.43
N PRO A 3 -11.31 -7.67 -4.40
CA PRO A 3 -11.59 -7.06 -3.11
C PRO A 3 -12.17 -5.63 -3.17
N ASN A 4 -11.72 -4.81 -4.13
CA ASN A 4 -12.23 -3.44 -4.38
C ASN A 4 -13.76 -3.38 -4.54
N TRP A 5 -14.32 -4.31 -5.34
CA TRP A 5 -15.77 -4.36 -5.54
C TRP A 5 -16.51 -4.73 -4.26
N LEU A 6 -15.95 -5.64 -3.45
CA LEU A 6 -16.58 -6.08 -2.20
C LEU A 6 -16.70 -4.91 -1.21
N ILE A 7 -15.64 -4.11 -1.08
CA ILE A 7 -15.64 -2.95 -0.17
C ILE A 7 -16.69 -1.92 -0.61
N VAL A 8 -16.74 -1.63 -1.92
CA VAL A 8 -17.71 -0.66 -2.47
C VAL A 8 -19.14 -1.18 -2.34
N ALA A 9 -19.37 -2.46 -2.65
CA ALA A 9 -20.69 -3.08 -2.50
C ALA A 9 -21.16 -3.06 -1.04
N LEU A 10 -20.28 -3.40 -0.10
CA LEU A 10 -20.55 -3.32 1.33
C LEU A 10 -20.89 -1.89 1.75
N ASN A 11 -20.08 -0.92 1.35
CA ASN A 11 -20.30 0.49 1.67
C ASN A 11 -21.67 0.98 1.19
N ASN A 12 -22.02 0.75 -0.07
CA ASN A 12 -23.28 1.22 -0.64
C ASN A 12 -24.49 0.47 -0.06
N TYR A 13 -24.32 -0.80 0.34
CA TYR A 13 -25.33 -1.52 1.12
C TYR A 13 -25.58 -0.84 2.48
N LEU A 14 -24.51 -0.54 3.23
CA LEU A 14 -24.60 0.14 4.52
C LEU A 14 -25.27 1.53 4.41
N PHE A 15 -24.97 2.28 3.36
CA PHE A 15 -25.52 3.63 3.18
C PHE A 15 -26.98 3.67 2.74
N TYR A 16 -27.39 2.79 1.84
CA TYR A 16 -28.70 2.91 1.19
C TYR A 16 -29.73 1.87 1.64
N HIS A 17 -29.31 0.79 2.29
CA HIS A 17 -30.19 -0.33 2.62
C HIS A 17 -30.17 -0.72 4.10
N ALA A 18 -29.10 -0.41 4.84
CA ALA A 18 -29.05 -0.72 6.27
C ALA A 18 -29.93 0.26 7.07
N ASN A 19 -30.58 -0.26 8.10
CA ASN A 19 -31.32 0.57 9.04
C ASN A 19 -30.33 1.28 9.98
N PRO A 20 -30.36 2.62 10.10
CA PRO A 20 -29.41 3.37 10.93
C PRO A 20 -29.40 2.94 12.40
N LYS A 21 -30.52 2.40 12.91
CA LYS A 21 -30.62 1.91 14.30
C LYS A 21 -29.82 0.64 14.56
N ASP A 22 -29.49 -0.11 13.52
CA ASP A 22 -28.76 -1.37 13.63
C ASP A 22 -27.24 -1.17 13.54
N LEU A 23 -26.78 0.07 13.27
CA LEU A 23 -25.38 0.41 13.12
C LEU A 23 -24.77 0.84 14.46
N THR A 24 -23.60 0.28 14.80
CA THR A 24 -22.84 0.65 16.01
C THR A 24 -22.33 2.09 15.96
N VAL A 25 -22.08 2.62 14.76
CA VAL A 25 -21.62 4.00 14.52
C VAL A 25 -22.51 4.67 13.49
N GLY A 26 -22.85 5.93 13.73
CA GLY A 26 -23.61 6.73 12.79
C GLY A 26 -22.81 6.97 11.50
N LEU A 27 -23.44 6.78 10.35
CA LEU A 27 -22.81 7.09 9.07
C LEU A 27 -22.87 8.60 8.79
N SER A 28 -21.92 9.04 7.98
CA SER A 28 -21.87 10.37 7.37
C SER A 28 -23.13 10.68 6.56
N GLU A 29 -23.52 11.95 6.47
CA GLU A 29 -24.56 12.41 5.54
C GLU A 29 -24.14 12.22 4.07
N VAL A 30 -22.82 12.25 3.83
CA VAL A 30 -22.22 12.05 2.52
C VAL A 30 -21.64 10.64 2.44
N ASN A 31 -21.97 9.92 1.36
CA ASN A 31 -21.29 8.67 1.05
C ASN A 31 -19.93 8.98 0.41
N PHE A 32 -18.82 8.71 1.11
CA PHE A 32 -17.46 8.93 0.62
C PHE A 32 -16.99 7.87 -0.40
N LEU A 33 -17.65 6.71 -0.49
CA LEU A 33 -17.33 5.63 -1.44
C LEU A 33 -18.56 5.17 -2.24
N PRO A 34 -19.17 6.04 -3.05
CA PRO A 34 -20.27 5.68 -3.94
C PRO A 34 -19.75 4.84 -5.13
N TYR A 35 -20.64 4.10 -5.79
CA TYR A 35 -20.25 3.22 -6.91
C TYR A 35 -19.46 3.92 -8.03
N TRP A 36 -19.71 5.20 -8.30
CA TRP A 36 -18.99 5.91 -9.37
C TRP A 36 -17.49 6.08 -9.06
N VAL A 37 -17.08 6.16 -7.79
CA VAL A 37 -15.66 6.23 -7.40
C VAL A 37 -14.95 4.94 -7.80
N PHE A 38 -15.58 3.78 -7.57
CA PHE A 38 -15.06 2.49 -8.02
C PHE A 38 -14.89 2.45 -9.53
N TRP A 39 -15.91 2.85 -10.28
CA TRP A 39 -15.84 2.83 -11.75
C TRP A 39 -14.76 3.76 -12.29
N MET A 40 -14.56 4.92 -11.66
CA MET A 40 -13.46 5.83 -11.96
C MET A 40 -12.09 5.18 -11.68
N GLY A 41 -11.91 4.59 -10.50
CA GLY A 41 -10.68 3.88 -10.13
C GLY A 41 -10.37 2.71 -11.06
N LEU A 42 -11.39 1.92 -11.42
CA LEU A 42 -11.28 0.83 -12.38
C LEU A 42 -10.85 1.34 -13.76
N ALA A 43 -11.46 2.43 -14.24
CA ALA A 43 -11.10 3.02 -15.52
C ALA A 43 -9.64 3.49 -15.52
N ILE A 44 -9.19 4.20 -14.48
CA ILE A 44 -7.80 4.63 -14.32
C ILE A 44 -6.85 3.43 -14.30
N TRP A 45 -7.17 2.39 -13.53
CA TRP A 45 -6.33 1.21 -13.42
C TRP A 45 -6.23 0.44 -14.75
N LEU A 46 -7.33 0.31 -15.49
CA LEU A 46 -7.33 -0.28 -16.84
C LEU A 46 -6.50 0.55 -17.83
N LEU A 47 -6.56 1.87 -17.76
CA LEU A 47 -5.70 2.75 -18.56
C LEU A 47 -4.23 2.53 -18.23
N LEU A 48 -3.87 2.42 -16.94
CA LEU A 48 -2.51 2.10 -16.52
C LEU A 48 -2.04 0.75 -17.05
N ILE A 49 -2.90 -0.28 -17.07
CA ILE A 49 -2.59 -1.57 -17.68
C ILE A 49 -2.32 -1.43 -19.18
N ILE A 50 -3.16 -0.68 -19.89
CA ILE A 50 -2.99 -0.44 -21.33
C ILE A 50 -1.66 0.27 -21.60
N LEU A 51 -1.35 1.33 -20.83
CA LEU A 51 -0.07 2.04 -20.93
C LEU A 51 1.11 1.11 -20.60
N GLY A 52 0.95 0.24 -19.61
CA GLY A 52 1.93 -0.77 -19.21
C GLY A 52 2.32 -1.74 -20.33
N LYS A 53 1.43 -1.98 -21.32
CA LYS A 53 1.73 -2.85 -22.47
C LYS A 53 2.90 -2.34 -23.32
N ARG A 54 3.26 -1.06 -23.23
CA ARG A 54 4.47 -0.50 -23.86
C ARG A 54 5.76 -1.14 -23.34
N PHE A 55 5.75 -1.65 -22.11
CA PHE A 55 6.87 -2.34 -21.48
C PHE A 55 6.74 -3.86 -21.70
N ASN A 56 7.19 -4.34 -22.87
CA ASN A 56 6.98 -5.74 -23.30
C ASN A 56 8.26 -6.58 -23.40
N GLN A 57 9.42 -6.01 -23.11
CA GLN A 57 10.70 -6.72 -23.13
C GLN A 57 10.80 -7.72 -21.98
N GLN A 58 11.39 -8.89 -22.21
CA GLN A 58 11.36 -10.01 -21.25
C GLN A 58 11.88 -9.62 -19.86
N PHE A 59 13.00 -8.89 -19.76
CA PHE A 59 13.57 -8.47 -18.49
C PHE A 59 12.68 -7.50 -17.68
N ILE A 60 11.77 -6.75 -18.32
CA ILE A 60 10.90 -5.78 -17.64
C ILE A 60 9.51 -6.34 -17.28
N LEU A 61 9.14 -7.51 -17.84
CA LEU A 61 7.80 -8.09 -17.66
C LEU A 61 7.44 -8.34 -16.19
N ILE A 62 8.40 -8.82 -15.40
CA ILE A 62 8.17 -9.07 -13.97
C ILE A 62 7.86 -7.76 -13.23
N TYR A 63 8.63 -6.70 -13.50
CA TYR A 63 8.42 -5.39 -12.91
C TYR A 63 7.09 -4.78 -13.34
N ARG A 64 6.68 -4.95 -14.61
CA ARG A 64 5.36 -4.52 -15.08
C ARG A 64 4.23 -5.20 -14.31
N GLY A 65 4.31 -6.52 -14.11
CA GLY A 65 3.32 -7.28 -13.34
C GLY A 65 3.23 -6.78 -11.90
N GLN A 66 4.38 -6.60 -11.24
CA GLN A 66 4.48 -6.05 -9.89
C GLN A 66 3.96 -4.60 -9.82
N PHE A 67 4.22 -3.76 -10.81
CA PHE A 67 3.69 -2.41 -10.87
C PHE A 67 2.15 -2.40 -10.94
N HIS A 68 1.55 -3.25 -11.79
CA HIS A 68 0.09 -3.28 -11.89
C HIS A 68 -0.58 -3.82 -10.64
N PHE A 69 -0.04 -4.90 -10.06
CA PHE A 69 -0.65 -5.56 -8.92
C PHE A 69 -0.22 -4.97 -7.58
N MET A 70 1.08 -4.91 -7.29
CA MET A 70 1.57 -4.45 -6.00
C MET A 70 1.58 -2.93 -5.85
N VAL A 71 1.69 -2.16 -6.94
CA VAL A 71 1.69 -0.68 -6.82
C VAL A 71 0.30 -0.12 -7.12
N SER A 72 -0.12 -0.14 -8.39
CA SER A 72 -1.33 0.58 -8.80
C SER A 72 -2.63 0.00 -8.22
N PHE A 73 -2.74 -1.33 -8.12
CA PHE A 73 -3.93 -1.96 -7.55
C PHE A 73 -3.99 -1.83 -6.02
N ILE A 74 -2.87 -1.99 -5.31
CA ILE A 74 -2.82 -1.77 -3.85
C ILE A 74 -3.10 -0.31 -3.50
N ILE A 75 -2.52 0.66 -4.23
CA ILE A 75 -2.81 2.09 -4.01
C ILE A 75 -4.30 2.37 -4.21
N TRP A 76 -4.90 1.82 -5.28
CA TRP A 76 -6.34 1.97 -5.50
C TRP A 76 -7.17 1.34 -4.36
N LEU A 77 -6.83 0.12 -3.94
CA LEU A 77 -7.48 -0.54 -2.81
C LEU A 77 -7.34 0.28 -1.51
N LEU A 78 -6.17 0.88 -1.27
CA LEU A 78 -5.92 1.71 -0.10
C LEU A 78 -6.79 2.96 -0.12
N ILE A 79 -6.90 3.64 -1.28
CA ILE A 79 -7.79 4.80 -1.43
C ILE A 79 -9.23 4.41 -1.12
N GLU A 80 -9.73 3.30 -1.68
CA GLU A 80 -11.10 2.84 -1.40
C GLU A 80 -11.31 2.47 0.07
N LEU A 81 -10.33 1.80 0.69
CA LEU A 81 -10.40 1.46 2.11
C LEU A 81 -10.43 2.72 2.99
N ASN A 82 -9.63 3.75 2.67
CA ASN A 82 -9.66 5.02 3.40
C ASN A 82 -11.01 5.74 3.21
N LEU A 83 -11.53 5.81 1.97
CA LEU A 83 -12.85 6.41 1.70
C LEU A 83 -13.99 5.66 2.39
N PHE A 84 -13.94 4.32 2.42
CA PHE A 84 -14.88 3.51 3.19
C PHE A 84 -14.79 3.84 4.68
N LEU A 85 -13.58 3.91 5.23
CA LEU A 85 -13.37 4.14 6.66
C LEU A 85 -13.65 5.58 7.07
N MET A 86 -13.55 6.57 6.17
CA MET A 86 -14.02 7.95 6.42
C MET A 86 -15.50 7.98 6.82
N ASN A 87 -16.33 7.13 6.21
CA ASN A 87 -17.75 7.03 6.58
C ASN A 87 -17.94 6.59 8.04
N LEU A 88 -17.05 5.73 8.56
CA LEU A 88 -17.08 5.27 9.96
C LEU A 88 -16.41 6.25 10.91
N LEU A 89 -15.30 6.87 10.48
CA LEU A 89 -14.56 7.88 11.24
C LEU A 89 -15.43 9.08 11.57
N TYR A 90 -16.25 9.53 10.62
CA TYR A 90 -17.21 10.58 10.86
C TYR A 90 -18.09 10.28 12.09
N GLY A 91 -18.61 9.06 12.20
CA GLY A 91 -19.46 8.65 13.32
C GLY A 91 -18.75 8.65 14.68
N LEU A 92 -17.42 8.56 14.68
CA LEU A 92 -16.61 8.52 15.90
C LEU A 92 -16.09 9.90 16.33
N VAL A 93 -15.65 10.73 15.38
CA VAL A 93 -14.90 11.96 15.68
C VAL A 93 -15.42 13.21 14.95
N GLY A 94 -16.50 13.07 14.17
CA GLY A 94 -17.06 14.13 13.33
C GLY A 94 -16.12 14.58 12.20
N TYR A 95 -16.56 15.55 11.39
CA TYR A 95 -15.80 16.02 10.23
C TYR A 95 -14.43 16.59 10.61
N VAL A 96 -14.35 17.44 11.64
CA VAL A 96 -13.09 18.07 12.06
C VAL A 96 -12.08 17.02 12.51
N GLY A 97 -12.49 16.07 13.35
CA GLY A 97 -11.63 15.00 13.82
C GLY A 97 -11.17 14.09 12.67
N MET A 98 -12.07 13.78 11.73
CA MET A 98 -11.75 12.98 10.53
C MET A 98 -10.67 13.67 9.68
N PHE A 99 -10.81 14.97 9.38
CA PHE A 99 -9.83 15.71 8.57
C PHE A 99 -8.47 15.82 9.27
N VAL A 100 -8.45 16.04 10.60
CA VAL A 100 -7.20 16.06 11.36
C VAL A 100 -6.52 14.69 11.34
N PHE A 101 -7.29 13.62 11.52
CA PHE A 101 -6.78 12.26 11.53
C PHE A 101 -6.19 11.83 10.18
N GLU A 102 -6.92 12.07 9.09
CA GLU A 102 -6.45 11.80 7.73
C GLU A 102 -5.28 12.71 7.34
N GLY A 103 -5.31 13.98 7.77
CA GLY A 103 -4.21 14.92 7.60
C GLY A 103 -2.92 14.44 8.27
N LEU A 104 -3.01 13.84 9.47
CA LEU A 104 -1.86 13.24 10.17
C LEU A 104 -1.28 12.05 9.40
N ILE A 105 -2.14 11.17 8.86
CA ILE A 105 -1.71 10.05 8.02
C ILE A 105 -0.97 10.58 6.79
N LEU A 106 -1.59 11.50 6.05
CA LEU A 106 -1.01 12.08 4.83
C LEU A 106 0.31 12.80 5.12
N PHE A 107 0.37 13.59 6.19
CA PHE A 107 1.60 14.26 6.61
C PHE A 107 2.74 13.27 6.88
N THR A 108 2.44 12.17 7.59
CA THR A 108 3.41 11.12 7.89
C THR A 108 3.92 10.43 6.61
N ILE A 109 3.01 10.12 5.69
CA ILE A 109 3.35 9.52 4.39
C ILE A 109 4.24 10.46 3.57
N ILE A 110 3.89 11.74 3.47
CA ILE A 110 4.69 12.75 2.75
C ILE A 110 6.08 12.88 3.37
N TYR A 111 6.18 12.90 4.71
CA TYR A 111 7.46 12.93 5.41
C TYR A 111 8.32 11.71 5.06
N MET A 112 7.75 10.49 5.09
CA MET A 112 8.45 9.26 4.71
C MET A 112 8.91 9.27 3.24
N ILE A 113 8.06 9.74 2.31
CA ILE A 113 8.43 9.88 0.89
C ILE A 113 9.61 10.82 0.72
N ARG A 114 9.57 12.00 1.36
CA ARG A 114 10.65 13.00 1.27
C ARG A 114 11.95 12.46 1.82
N ASP A 115 11.91 11.86 3.00
CA ASP A 115 13.09 11.31 3.65
C ASP A 115 13.69 10.16 2.82
N LYS A 116 12.85 9.23 2.33
CA LYS A 116 13.32 8.13 1.49
C LYS A 116 13.86 8.59 0.14
N SER A 117 13.22 9.56 -0.49
CA SER A 117 13.69 10.13 -1.77
C SER A 117 15.06 10.79 -1.60
N THR A 118 15.27 11.52 -0.50
CA THR A 118 16.56 12.15 -0.17
C THR A 118 17.64 11.09 0.06
N SER A 119 17.32 10.06 0.86
CA SER A 119 18.21 8.92 1.11
C SER A 119 18.64 8.21 -0.19
N LEU A 120 17.70 7.92 -1.09
CA LEU A 120 18.00 7.28 -2.38
C LEU A 120 18.81 8.20 -3.30
N LEU A 121 18.52 9.50 -3.31
CA LEU A 121 19.28 10.48 -4.09
C LEU A 121 20.76 10.49 -3.64
N ASN A 122 20.99 10.56 -2.33
CA ASN A 122 22.33 10.56 -1.76
C ASN A 122 23.07 9.25 -2.08
N LEU A 123 22.38 8.11 -2.00
CA LEU A 123 22.94 6.82 -2.38
C LEU A 123 23.32 6.74 -3.87
N LEU A 124 22.51 7.32 -4.77
CA LEU A 124 22.78 7.34 -6.20
C LEU A 124 23.98 8.22 -6.57
N TYR A 125 24.23 9.30 -5.83
CA TYR A 125 25.34 10.23 -6.08
C TYR A 125 26.58 10.00 -5.20
N GLY A 126 26.66 8.84 -4.53
CA GLY A 126 27.83 8.47 -3.73
C GLY A 126 28.04 9.33 -2.48
N GLY A 127 26.96 9.94 -1.97
CA GLY A 127 26.99 10.69 -0.73
C GLY A 127 27.41 9.80 0.44
N THR A 128 28.24 10.33 1.33
CA THR A 128 28.74 9.64 2.53
C THR A 128 27.75 9.69 3.71
N GLU A 129 26.49 10.05 3.45
CA GLU A 129 25.52 10.35 4.50
C GLU A 129 25.08 9.13 5.30
N ILE A 130 24.87 9.39 6.59
CA ILE A 130 24.38 8.49 7.62
C ILE A 130 22.96 8.03 7.22
N GLU A 131 22.70 6.72 7.34
CA GLU A 131 21.37 6.10 7.16
C GLU A 131 20.28 6.98 7.80
N SER A 132 19.28 7.36 7.00
CA SER A 132 18.23 8.29 7.45
C SER A 132 17.54 7.76 8.70
N PRO A 133 17.04 8.63 9.60
CA PRO A 133 16.36 8.19 10.80
C PRO A 133 15.20 7.23 10.50
N THR A 134 14.44 7.48 9.43
CA THR A 134 13.31 6.62 9.06
C THR A 134 13.77 5.30 8.43
N ASP A 135 14.82 5.32 7.59
CA ASP A 135 15.43 4.09 7.04
C ASP A 135 15.94 3.20 8.17
N ARG A 136 16.60 3.78 9.16
CA ARG A 136 17.12 3.06 10.34
C ARG A 136 15.99 2.42 11.15
N VAL A 137 14.90 3.15 11.39
CA VAL A 137 13.72 2.63 12.09
C VAL A 137 13.07 1.51 11.28
N PHE A 138 12.82 1.74 9.99
CA PHE A 138 12.24 0.75 9.09
C PHE A 138 13.08 -0.52 9.07
N ASN A 139 14.39 -0.42 8.88
CA ASN A 139 15.30 -1.55 8.83
C ASN A 139 15.35 -2.31 10.16
N ARG A 140 15.28 -1.61 11.29
CA ARG A 140 15.19 -2.24 12.62
C ARG A 140 13.90 -3.02 12.79
N VAL A 141 12.75 -2.42 12.47
CA VAL A 141 11.43 -3.04 12.56
C VAL A 141 11.33 -4.22 11.60
N PHE A 142 11.76 -4.05 10.34
CA PHE A 142 11.74 -5.11 9.33
C PHE A 142 12.56 -6.33 9.77
N ARG A 143 13.80 -6.12 10.25
CA ARG A 143 14.62 -7.23 10.79
C ARG A 143 13.96 -7.92 11.98
N PHE A 144 13.31 -7.16 12.85
CA PHE A 144 12.58 -7.73 13.97
C PHE A 144 11.40 -8.60 13.50
N ILE A 145 10.59 -8.10 12.55
CA ILE A 145 9.45 -8.85 11.98
C ILE A 145 9.93 -10.12 11.28
N VAL A 146 10.96 -10.04 10.43
CA VAL A 146 11.49 -11.22 9.72
C VAL A 146 12.03 -12.27 10.70
N LYS A 147 12.68 -11.84 11.78
CA LYS A 147 13.29 -12.75 12.75
C LYS A 147 12.29 -13.34 13.75
N TYR A 148 11.32 -12.55 14.20
CA TYR A 148 10.46 -12.89 15.34
C TYR A 148 8.96 -12.86 15.04
N GLY A 149 8.54 -12.44 13.85
CA GLY A 149 7.12 -12.25 13.51
C GLY A 149 6.27 -13.50 13.72
N GLY A 150 6.77 -14.67 13.32
CA GLY A 150 6.07 -15.94 13.54
C GLY A 150 5.89 -16.30 15.02
N ILE A 151 6.90 -16.01 15.85
CA ILE A 151 6.85 -16.25 17.30
C ILE A 151 5.85 -15.31 17.96
N VAL A 152 5.86 -14.03 17.57
CA VAL A 152 4.91 -13.02 18.08
C VAL A 152 3.47 -13.42 17.75
N VAL A 153 3.22 -13.87 16.51
CA VAL A 153 1.89 -14.34 16.10
C VAL A 153 1.45 -15.57 16.89
N ALA A 154 2.33 -16.56 17.08
CA ALA A 154 2.03 -17.74 17.87
C ALA A 154 1.68 -17.40 19.33
N LEU A 155 2.47 -16.53 19.97
CA LEU A 155 2.20 -16.03 21.32
C LEU A 155 0.88 -15.25 21.39
N TRP A 156 0.57 -14.43 20.39
CA TRP A 156 -0.69 -13.70 20.32
C TRP A 156 -1.90 -14.62 20.19
N ILE A 157 -1.82 -15.68 19.39
CA ILE A 157 -2.88 -16.69 19.26
C ILE A 157 -3.13 -17.37 20.61
N ILE A 158 -2.07 -17.79 21.31
CA ILE A 158 -2.16 -18.42 22.63
C ILE A 158 -2.80 -17.45 23.63
N PHE A 159 -2.30 -16.22 23.70
CA PHE A 159 -2.85 -15.17 24.57
C PHE A 159 -4.33 -14.92 24.30
N ARG A 160 -4.71 -14.73 23.03
CA ARG A 160 -6.11 -14.49 22.64
C ARG A 160 -7.03 -15.66 23.02
N THR A 161 -6.54 -16.89 22.91
CA THR A 161 -7.31 -18.08 23.27
C THR A 161 -7.58 -18.11 24.79
N ILE A 162 -6.62 -17.70 25.62
CA ILE A 162 -6.74 -17.71 27.08
C ILE A 162 -7.59 -16.53 27.59
N PHE A 163 -7.43 -15.33 27.00
CA PHE A 163 -8.02 -14.09 27.48
C PHE A 163 -9.23 -13.60 26.66
N SER A 164 -9.85 -14.49 25.87
CA SER A 164 -10.95 -14.18 24.95
C SER A 164 -12.11 -13.42 25.60
N ASP A 165 -12.56 -13.82 26.79
CA ASP A 165 -13.72 -13.22 27.45
C ASP A 165 -13.46 -11.80 27.97
N SER A 166 -12.23 -11.51 28.40
CA SER A 166 -11.83 -10.18 28.87
C SER A 166 -11.73 -9.18 27.71
N ILE A 167 -11.24 -9.64 26.55
CA ILE A 167 -11.20 -8.85 25.30
C ILE A 167 -12.63 -8.55 24.80
N ARG A 168 -13.56 -9.48 24.98
CA ARG A 168 -14.96 -9.32 24.51
C ARG A 168 -15.77 -8.31 25.32
N ASN A 169 -15.40 -8.08 26.59
CA ASN A 169 -16.07 -7.14 27.49
C ASN A 169 -15.41 -5.74 27.52
N ALA A 170 -14.53 -5.42 26.56
CA ALA A 170 -13.92 -4.10 26.49
C ALA A 170 -14.97 -3.01 26.25
N ASP A 171 -14.89 -1.91 27.03
CA ASP A 171 -15.79 -0.77 26.92
C ASP A 171 -15.86 -0.20 25.49
N SER A 172 -17.01 0.34 25.11
CA SER A 172 -17.28 0.89 23.77
C SER A 172 -16.27 1.96 23.32
N LEU A 173 -15.73 2.75 24.26
CA LEU A 173 -14.65 3.71 24.02
C LEU A 173 -13.33 3.04 23.67
N ILE A 174 -12.95 1.98 24.37
CA ILE A 174 -11.74 1.19 24.09
C ILE A 174 -11.87 0.53 22.71
N GLY A 175 -13.07 0.04 22.38
CA GLY A 175 -13.38 -0.49 21.05
C GLY A 175 -13.18 0.55 19.95
N GLY A 176 -13.76 1.74 20.09
CA GLY A 176 -13.62 2.84 19.12
C GLY A 176 -12.17 3.29 18.92
N LEU A 177 -11.43 3.52 20.02
CA LEU A 177 -10.01 3.91 19.97
C LEU A 177 -9.13 2.82 19.32
N SER A 178 -9.46 1.55 19.56
CA SER A 178 -8.74 0.42 18.95
C SER A 178 -8.91 0.37 17.43
N VAL A 179 -10.11 0.69 16.93
CA VAL A 179 -10.38 0.78 15.48
C VAL A 179 -9.59 1.93 14.86
N LEU A 180 -9.57 3.12 15.50
CA LEU A 180 -8.77 4.26 15.05
C LEU A 180 -7.28 3.93 14.99
N PHE A 181 -6.76 3.31 16.06
CA PHE A 181 -5.37 2.91 16.13
C PHE A 181 -5.00 1.89 15.05
N LEU A 182 -5.83 0.86 14.86
CA LEU A 182 -5.62 -0.14 13.82
C LEU A 182 -5.59 0.51 12.43
N PHE A 183 -6.52 1.42 12.17
CA PHE A 183 -6.60 2.11 10.89
C PHE A 183 -5.38 2.99 10.61
N LEU A 184 -4.91 3.74 11.62
CA LEU A 184 -3.65 4.50 11.55
C LEU A 184 -2.47 3.57 11.21
N VAL A 185 -2.30 2.50 11.99
CA VAL A 185 -1.18 1.56 11.84
C VAL A 185 -1.20 0.89 10.46
N CYS A 186 -2.37 0.41 10.00
CA CYS A 186 -2.49 -0.22 8.69
C CYS A 186 -2.10 0.73 7.54
N ASN A 187 -2.55 1.99 7.59
CA ASN A 187 -2.16 2.98 6.58
C ASN A 187 -0.66 3.22 6.56
N ILE A 188 -0.05 3.44 7.73
CA ILE A 188 1.39 3.68 7.82
C ILE A 188 2.18 2.44 7.38
N LEU A 189 1.74 1.23 7.71
CA LEU A 189 2.41 -0.01 7.29
C LEU A 189 2.36 -0.22 5.78
N ILE A 190 1.19 -0.05 5.15
CA ILE A 190 1.05 -0.20 3.70
C ILE A 190 1.86 0.88 2.98
N ALA A 191 1.80 2.13 3.44
CA ALA A 191 2.61 3.21 2.90
C ALA A 191 4.12 2.95 3.08
N ALA A 192 4.54 2.45 4.24
CA ALA A 192 5.94 2.08 4.47
C ALA A 192 6.39 0.97 3.50
N PHE A 193 5.55 -0.05 3.27
CA PHE A 193 5.85 -1.08 2.28
C PHE A 193 6.02 -0.48 0.87
N GLU A 194 5.10 0.38 0.44
CA GLU A 194 5.22 1.06 -0.86
C GLU A 194 6.49 1.91 -0.96
N ILE A 195 6.80 2.71 0.07
CA ILE A 195 7.89 3.70 0.04
C ILE A 195 9.26 3.07 0.19
N TYR A 196 9.43 2.14 1.13
CA TYR A 196 10.75 1.60 1.48
C TYR A 196 11.08 0.31 0.74
N PHE A 197 10.08 -0.38 0.20
CA PHE A 197 10.28 -1.64 -0.53
C PHE A 197 9.94 -1.51 -2.01
N MET A 198 8.69 -1.18 -2.34
CA MET A 198 8.23 -1.16 -3.73
C MET A 198 8.88 -0.04 -4.54
N PHE A 199 9.02 1.15 -3.98
CA PHE A 199 9.58 2.30 -4.68
C PHE A 199 11.05 2.09 -5.09
N PRO A 200 11.99 1.68 -4.20
CA PRO A 200 13.35 1.31 -4.61
C PRO A 200 13.38 0.18 -5.65
N TYR A 201 12.50 -0.83 -5.50
CA TYR A 201 12.41 -1.94 -6.45
C TYR A 201 11.95 -1.48 -7.84
N MET A 202 10.98 -0.57 -7.92
CA MET A 202 10.53 0.05 -9.17
C MET A 202 11.58 1.01 -9.75
N LEU A 203 12.34 1.71 -8.91
CA LEU A 203 13.45 2.55 -9.34
C LEU A 203 14.54 1.72 -10.04
N GLN A 204 14.86 0.54 -9.52
CA GLN A 204 15.73 -0.41 -10.20
C GLN A 204 15.19 -0.80 -11.58
N ALA A 205 13.88 -1.04 -11.69
CA ALA A 205 13.22 -1.35 -12.97
C ALA A 205 13.41 -0.22 -13.99
N TYR A 206 13.24 1.03 -13.55
CA TYR A 206 13.41 2.21 -14.38
C TYR A 206 14.84 2.29 -14.96
N TYR A 207 15.87 2.08 -14.15
CA TYR A 207 17.25 2.09 -14.64
C TYR A 207 17.56 0.93 -15.59
N LYS A 208 17.05 -0.28 -15.32
CA LYS A 208 17.15 -1.42 -16.26
C LYS A 208 16.47 -1.15 -17.59
N TRP A 209 15.35 -0.45 -17.58
CA TRP A 209 14.66 -0.05 -18.80
C TRP A 209 15.39 1.08 -19.55
N LYS A 210 16.00 2.03 -18.83
CA LYS A 210 16.72 3.18 -19.40
C LYS A 210 18.08 2.80 -19.99
N TYR A 211 18.82 1.91 -19.34
CA TYR A 211 20.17 1.48 -19.73
C TYR A 211 20.25 -0.06 -19.88
N PRO A 212 19.49 -0.66 -20.80
CA PRO A 212 19.29 -2.11 -20.82
C PRO A 212 20.54 -2.90 -21.23
N GLU A 213 21.39 -2.35 -22.10
CA GLU A 213 22.64 -3.01 -22.52
C GLU A 213 23.68 -3.02 -21.39
N GLU A 214 23.89 -1.88 -20.73
CA GLU A 214 24.81 -1.76 -19.59
C GLU A 214 24.42 -2.72 -18.45
N TYR A 215 23.14 -2.78 -18.11
CA TYR A 215 22.64 -3.70 -17.09
C TYR A 215 22.70 -5.16 -17.53
N ARG A 216 22.48 -5.46 -18.81
CA ARG A 216 22.63 -6.82 -19.34
C ARG A 216 24.07 -7.31 -19.17
N ASP A 217 25.03 -6.47 -19.55
CA ASP A 217 26.46 -6.80 -19.52
C ASP A 217 26.94 -6.89 -18.06
N TRP A 218 26.50 -5.97 -17.19
CA TRP A 218 26.75 -6.02 -15.75
C TRP A 218 26.18 -7.29 -15.07
N GLU A 219 24.98 -7.74 -15.47
CA GLU A 219 24.39 -9.00 -14.99
C GLU A 219 24.95 -10.26 -15.70
N GLY A 220 25.88 -10.10 -16.65
CA GLY A 220 26.49 -11.22 -17.39
C GLY A 220 25.50 -12.05 -18.20
N LYS A 221 24.41 -11.45 -18.69
CA LYS A 221 23.34 -12.16 -19.40
C LYS A 221 23.52 -12.06 -20.90
N SER A 222 23.31 -13.16 -21.64
CA SER A 222 23.25 -13.10 -23.10
C SER A 222 22.04 -12.29 -23.58
N ALA A 223 22.12 -11.71 -24.78
CA ALA A 223 21.00 -10.99 -25.39
C ALA A 223 19.73 -11.85 -25.49
N GLU A 224 19.88 -13.16 -25.76
CA GLU A 224 18.78 -14.12 -25.76
C GLU A 224 18.13 -14.29 -24.38
N LYS A 225 18.92 -14.32 -23.29
CA LYS A 225 18.38 -14.42 -21.92
C LYS A 225 17.73 -13.12 -21.45
N TRP A 226 18.20 -11.97 -21.93
CA TRP A 226 17.71 -10.65 -21.53
C TRP A 226 16.45 -10.22 -22.28
N TYR A 227 16.47 -10.33 -23.61
CA TYR A 227 15.38 -9.89 -24.48
C TYR A 227 14.47 -11.02 -24.95
N GLY A 228 14.93 -12.27 -24.85
CA GLY A 228 14.23 -13.46 -25.30
C GLY A 228 14.67 -13.97 -26.66
N LYS A 229 14.24 -15.19 -26.99
CA LYS A 229 14.61 -15.93 -28.22
C LYS A 229 14.35 -15.18 -29.53
N LYS A 230 13.38 -14.25 -29.53
CA LYS A 230 13.00 -13.43 -30.70
C LYS A 230 13.99 -12.30 -31.02
N HIS A 231 15.00 -12.06 -30.18
CA HIS A 231 15.92 -10.93 -30.36
C HIS A 231 17.05 -11.16 -31.40
N LYS A 232 17.16 -12.36 -31.99
CA LYS A 232 18.23 -12.75 -32.93
C LYS A 232 18.31 -11.98 -34.26
N GLY A 233 17.71 -10.80 -34.40
CA GLY A 233 17.66 -10.06 -35.67
C GLY A 233 17.81 -8.54 -35.60
N LYS A 234 18.16 -7.94 -34.46
CA LYS A 234 18.27 -6.47 -34.34
C LYS A 234 19.69 -5.89 -34.22
N PHE A 235 20.71 -6.73 -34.35
CA PHE A 235 22.08 -6.28 -34.56
C PHE A 235 22.64 -6.99 -35.80
N LYS A 236 22.48 -6.31 -36.94
CA LYS A 236 23.40 -6.37 -38.08
C LYS A 236 23.70 -4.93 -38.46
#